data_AF-A0A9K3PVP6-F1
#
_entry.id   AF-A0A9K3PVP6-F1
#
_cell.length_a   1.000
_cell.length_b   1.000
_cell.length_c   1.000
_cell.angle_alpha   90.00
_cell.angle_beta   90.00
_cell.angle_gamma   90.00
#
_symmetry.space_group_name_H-M   'P 1'
#
loop_
_entity.id
_entity.type
_entity.pdbx_description
1 polymer ?
#
loop_
_entity_poly.entity_id
_entity_poly.type
_entity_poly.pdbx_seq_one_letter_code
_entity_poly.pdbx_strand_id
1 'polypeptide(L)'
;MKPAWDQLGDEYAASSSVVIADVDCTASGEELCESFEIRGYPTIKYFLDGDSKGQDYQGGRDFDSLKTFVEENLEVKCDVRNPTECSEKEKSYIEKMKAKSKDDRVKQIIRLEGMAGESMKADLKTWLRQRLHILRSLDG
;
A
#
# COMPACT_ATOMS: atom_id res chain seq x y z
N MET A 1 -6.97 -18.10 -6.06
CA MET A 1 -6.50 -16.98 -5.21
C MET A 1 -5.09 -16.52 -5.59
N LYS A 2 -4.11 -17.43 -5.74
CA LYS A 2 -2.71 -17.06 -5.98
C LYS A 2 -2.46 -15.94 -7.02
N PRO A 3 -3.07 -15.94 -8.22
CA PRO A 3 -2.84 -14.84 -9.17
C PRO A 3 -3.25 -13.45 -8.65
N ALA A 4 -4.39 -13.36 -7.95
CA ALA A 4 -4.85 -12.09 -7.35
C ALA A 4 -3.97 -11.66 -6.18
N TRP A 5 -3.49 -12.63 -5.38
CA TRP A 5 -2.58 -12.36 -4.26
C TRP A 5 -1.20 -11.91 -4.73
N ASP A 6 -0.65 -12.55 -5.76
CA ASP A 6 0.63 -12.18 -6.36
C ASP A 6 0.53 -10.75 -6.95
N GLN A 7 -0.56 -10.45 -7.67
CA GLN A 7 -0.82 -9.11 -8.19
C GLN A 7 -0.95 -8.05 -7.08
N LEU A 8 -1.59 -8.39 -5.96
CA LEU A 8 -1.66 -7.51 -4.79
C LEU A 8 -0.27 -7.30 -4.18
N GLY A 9 0.53 -8.36 -4.06
CA GLY A 9 1.91 -8.29 -3.61
C GLY A 9 2.75 -7.35 -4.46
N ASP A 10 2.65 -7.47 -5.79
CA ASP A 10 3.34 -6.57 -6.72
C ASP A 10 2.87 -5.11 -6.57
N GLU A 11 1.57 -4.88 -6.39
CA GLU A 11 1.00 -3.54 -6.22
C GLU A 11 1.52 -2.83 -4.97
N TYR A 12 1.77 -3.58 -3.89
CA TYR A 12 2.23 -3.08 -2.59
C TYR A 12 3.70 -3.38 -2.27
N ALA A 13 4.48 -3.92 -3.22
CA ALA A 13 5.87 -4.33 -3.01
C ALA A 13 6.79 -3.19 -2.52
N ALA A 14 6.46 -1.94 -2.86
CA ALA A 14 7.19 -0.75 -2.42
C ALA A 14 6.39 0.14 -1.46
N SER A 15 5.29 -0.39 -0.90
CA SER A 15 4.53 0.33 0.11
C SER A 15 5.36 0.49 1.38
N SER A 16 5.28 1.67 1.98
CA SER A 16 5.91 1.95 3.28
C SER A 16 5.01 1.60 4.47
N SER A 17 3.73 1.28 4.24
CA SER A 17 2.73 1.08 5.29
C SER A 17 2.07 -0.30 5.25
N VAL A 18 2.16 -1.03 4.14
CA VAL A 18 1.50 -2.33 3.96
C VAL A 18 2.51 -3.34 3.46
N VAL A 19 2.52 -4.51 4.10
CA VAL A 19 3.28 -5.68 3.64
C VAL A 19 2.29 -6.78 3.27
N ILE A 20 2.43 -7.31 2.06
CA ILE A 20 1.70 -8.50 1.61
C ILE A 20 2.67 -9.68 1.66
N ALA A 21 2.33 -10.71 2.41
CA ALA A 21 3.18 -11.87 2.61
C ALA A 21 2.35 -13.16 2.58
N ASP A 22 2.98 -14.26 2.16
CA ASP A 22 2.46 -15.61 2.23
C ASP A 22 3.34 -16.49 3.13
N VAL A 23 2.72 -17.50 3.73
CA VAL A 23 3.38 -18.48 4.60
C VAL A 23 3.01 -19.87 4.10
N ASP A 24 4.02 -20.70 3.84
CA ASP A 24 3.82 -22.11 3.54
C ASP A 24 3.68 -22.92 4.83
N CYS A 25 2.43 -23.16 5.21
CA CYS A 25 2.06 -23.94 6.39
C CYS A 25 2.33 -25.45 6.24
N THR A 26 2.79 -25.92 5.08
CA THR A 26 3.17 -27.33 4.85
C THR A 26 4.68 -27.58 4.92
N ALA A 27 5.46 -26.51 5.12
CA ALA A 27 6.90 -26.54 5.22
C ALA A 27 7.37 -25.77 6.48
N SER A 28 8.26 -24.80 6.33
CA SER A 28 8.85 -24.06 7.46
C SER A 28 7.83 -23.21 8.25
N GLY A 29 6.61 -23.03 7.75
CA GLY A 29 5.56 -22.24 8.40
C GLY A 29 4.60 -23.03 9.29
N GLU A 30 4.74 -24.35 9.42
CA GLU A 30 3.78 -25.21 10.14
C GLU A 30 3.50 -24.71 11.58
N GLU A 31 4.53 -24.54 12.41
CA GLU A 31 4.40 -24.08 13.79
C GLU A 31 3.73 -22.69 13.89
N LEU A 32 4.05 -21.80 12.95
CA LEU A 32 3.43 -20.48 12.88
C LEU A 32 1.92 -20.63 12.60
N CYS A 33 1.55 -21.41 11.60
CA CYS A 33 0.16 -21.61 11.21
C CYS A 33 -0.66 -22.31 12.31
N GLU A 34 -0.07 -23.25 13.06
CA GLU A 34 -0.69 -23.82 14.25
C GLU A 34 -0.94 -22.77 15.34
N SER A 35 0.05 -21.90 15.62
CA SER A 35 -0.07 -20.85 16.64
C SER A 35 -1.14 -19.79 16.34
N PHE A 36 -1.46 -19.63 15.05
CA PHE A 36 -2.53 -18.78 14.52
C PHE A 36 -3.84 -19.54 14.26
N GLU A 37 -3.92 -20.81 14.67
CA GLU A 37 -5.07 -21.70 14.52
C GLU A 37 -5.58 -21.81 13.08
N ILE A 38 -4.69 -21.86 12.10
CA ILE A 38 -5.05 -22.02 10.70
C ILE A 38 -5.47 -23.48 10.45
N ARG A 39 -6.76 -23.71 10.21
CA ARG A 39 -7.35 -25.06 10.03
C ARG A 39 -7.72 -25.40 8.59
N GLY A 40 -7.54 -24.46 7.66
CA GLY A 40 -7.89 -24.65 6.26
C GLY A 40 -7.20 -23.64 5.37
N TYR A 41 -6.93 -24.03 4.12
CA TYR A 41 -6.22 -23.21 3.15
C TYR A 41 -7.10 -22.88 1.94
N PRO A 42 -7.01 -21.66 1.38
CA PRO A 42 -6.26 -20.52 1.90
C PRO A 42 -7.02 -19.84 3.06
N THR A 43 -6.29 -19.38 4.07
CA THR A 43 -6.79 -18.44 5.10
C THR A 43 -6.00 -17.14 4.98
N ILE A 44 -6.70 -16.00 5.00
CA ILE A 44 -6.08 -14.68 4.97
C ILE A 44 -6.31 -14.03 6.34
N LYS A 45 -5.22 -13.57 6.95
CA LYS A 45 -5.25 -12.73 8.15
C LYS A 45 -4.64 -11.37 7.83
N TYR A 46 -5.16 -10.33 8.47
CA TYR A 46 -4.56 -9.00 8.46
C TYR A 46 -4.14 -8.60 9.87
N PHE A 47 -3.12 -7.76 9.95
CA PHE A 47 -2.50 -7.32 11.18
C PHE A 47 -2.39 -5.80 11.15
N LEU A 48 -2.78 -5.16 12.24
CA LEU A 48 -2.55 -3.74 12.49
C LEU A 48 -1.42 -3.61 13.51
N ASP A 49 -0.82 -2.43 13.62
CA ASP A 49 0.22 -2.20 14.62
C ASP A 49 -0.30 -2.52 16.03
N GLY A 50 0.49 -3.29 16.79
CA GLY A 50 0.12 -3.83 18.10
C GLY A 50 -0.81 -5.06 18.10
N ASP A 51 -1.35 -5.50 16.96
CA ASP A 51 -2.17 -6.72 16.86
C ASP A 51 -1.29 -7.96 16.63
N SER A 52 -1.05 -8.73 17.69
CA SER A 52 -0.23 -9.94 17.64
C SER A 52 -0.96 -11.20 17.19
N LYS A 53 -2.30 -11.17 17.13
CA LYS A 53 -3.12 -12.34 16.76
C LYS A 53 -3.73 -12.23 15.37
N GLY A 54 -3.84 -11.00 14.88
CA GLY A 54 -4.42 -10.71 13.58
C GLY A 54 -5.91 -11.04 13.53
N GLN A 55 -6.55 -10.55 12.49
CA GLN A 55 -7.97 -10.70 12.26
C GLN A 55 -8.22 -11.44 10.96
N ASP A 56 -9.28 -12.25 10.93
CA ASP A 56 -9.64 -13.00 9.73
C ASP A 56 -10.23 -12.07 8.67
N TYR A 57 -9.68 -12.15 7.45
CA TYR A 57 -10.27 -11.48 6.31
C TYR A 57 -11.41 -12.32 5.73
N GLN A 58 -12.60 -11.71 5.67
CA GLN A 58 -13.84 -12.35 5.21
C GLN A 58 -14.38 -11.75 3.88
N GLY A 59 -13.62 -10.86 3.24
CA GLY A 59 -14.02 -10.21 2.00
C GLY A 59 -13.78 -11.05 0.73
N GLY A 60 -14.01 -10.44 -0.43
CA GLY A 60 -13.80 -11.06 -1.74
C GLY A 60 -12.32 -11.39 -2.00
N ARG A 61 -12.04 -12.49 -2.70
CA ARG A 61 -10.67 -12.98 -2.93
C ARG A 61 -10.15 -12.69 -4.35
N ASP A 62 -10.85 -11.84 -5.09
CA ASP A 62 -10.37 -11.21 -6.31
C ASP A 62 -9.47 -9.99 -5.99
N PHE A 63 -8.72 -9.54 -6.99
CA PHE A 63 -7.75 -8.46 -6.80
C PHE A 63 -8.41 -7.15 -6.34
N ASP A 64 -9.56 -6.79 -6.91
CA ASP A 64 -10.21 -5.52 -6.60
C ASP A 64 -10.73 -5.52 -5.16
N SER A 65 -11.36 -6.59 -4.71
CA SER A 65 -11.83 -6.75 -3.32
C SER A 65 -10.69 -6.70 -2.30
N LEU A 66 -9.56 -7.34 -2.60
CA LEU A 66 -8.38 -7.31 -1.74
C LEU A 66 -7.75 -5.92 -1.70
N LYS A 67 -7.61 -5.28 -2.87
CA LYS A 67 -7.06 -3.95 -3.00
C LYS A 67 -7.90 -2.91 -2.25
N THR A 68 -9.21 -2.92 -2.42
CA THR A 68 -10.13 -2.03 -1.69
C THR A 68 -9.99 -2.23 -0.18
N PHE A 69 -9.92 -3.48 0.29
CA PHE A 69 -9.72 -3.73 1.72
C PHE A 69 -8.42 -3.12 2.25
N VAL A 70 -7.32 -3.28 1.52
CA VAL A 70 -6.03 -2.67 1.87
C VAL A 70 -6.15 -1.14 1.90
N GLU A 71 -6.71 -0.52 0.84
CA GLU A 71 -6.82 0.94 0.71
C GLU A 71 -7.71 1.60 1.77
N GLU A 72 -8.70 0.87 2.29
CA GLU A 72 -9.66 1.39 3.28
C GLU A 72 -9.26 1.09 4.73
N ASN A 73 -8.55 -0.01 4.99
CA ASN A 73 -8.35 -0.52 6.35
C ASN A 73 -6.89 -0.63 6.78
N LEU A 74 -5.95 -0.82 5.84
CA LEU A 74 -4.55 -1.14 6.16
C LEU A 74 -3.56 -0.08 5.69
N GLU A 75 -3.86 0.60 4.59
CA GLU A 75 -2.96 1.58 3.99
C GLU A 75 -2.96 2.90 4.75
N VAL A 76 -1.83 3.23 5.37
CA VAL A 76 -1.60 4.55 5.94
C VAL A 76 -1.17 5.50 4.83
N LYS A 77 -2.10 6.37 4.41
CA LYS A 77 -1.80 7.43 3.44
C LYS A 77 -1.15 8.60 4.15
N CYS A 78 -0.07 9.11 3.57
CA CYS A 78 0.61 10.29 4.09
C CYS A 78 -0.34 11.50 4.17
N ASP A 79 -0.52 12.06 5.36
CA ASP A 79 -1.24 13.32 5.58
C ASP A 79 -0.26 14.49 5.52
N VAL A 80 -0.41 15.34 4.51
CA VAL A 80 0.46 16.52 4.33
C VAL A 80 0.28 17.58 5.43
N ARG A 81 -0.84 17.54 6.16
CA ARG A 81 -1.13 18.42 7.32
C ARG A 81 -0.50 17.89 8.60
N ASN A 82 -0.35 16.58 8.73
CA ASN A 82 0.35 15.91 9.83
C ASN A 82 1.38 14.88 9.30
N PRO A 83 2.56 15.34 8.84
CA PRO A 83 3.50 14.48 8.14
C PRO A 83 4.31 13.54 9.04
N THR A 84 3.94 13.39 10.32
CA THR A 84 4.69 12.61 11.32
C THR A 84 4.83 11.14 10.91
N GLU A 85 3.73 10.55 10.44
CA GLU A 85 3.61 9.16 9.99
C GLU A 85 4.01 8.95 8.51
N CYS A 86 4.35 10.02 7.79
CA CYS A 86 4.83 9.89 6.42
C CYS A 86 6.26 9.34 6.38
N SER A 87 6.60 8.61 5.34
CA SER A 87 7.98 8.18 5.10
C SER A 87 8.92 9.37 4.87
N GLU A 88 10.22 9.19 5.13
CA GLU A 88 11.22 10.24 4.87
C GLU A 88 11.24 10.70 3.40
N LYS A 89 10.95 9.78 2.47
CA LYS A 89 10.84 10.09 1.04
C LYS A 89 9.66 11.02 0.78
N GLU A 90 8.51 10.75 1.38
CA GLU A 90 7.31 11.58 1.28
C GLU A 90 7.52 12.94 1.95
N LYS A 91 8.07 13.00 3.16
CA LYS A 91 8.43 14.24 3.85
C LYS A 91 9.33 15.13 2.99
N SER A 92 10.40 14.55 2.41
CA SER A 92 11.30 15.28 1.53
C SER A 92 10.60 15.80 0.26
N TYR A 93 9.58 15.08 -0.22
CA TYR A 93 8.81 15.48 -1.39
C TYR A 93 7.79 16.58 -1.05
N ILE A 94 7.14 16.48 0.11
CA ILE A 94 6.23 17.50 0.65
C ILE A 94 6.95 18.84 0.74
N GLU A 95 8.12 18.90 1.38
CA GLU A 95 8.88 20.15 1.53
C GLU A 95 9.26 20.75 0.18
N LYS A 96 9.70 19.90 -0.77
CA LYS A 96 9.99 20.34 -2.15
C LYS A 96 8.76 20.90 -2.88
N MET A 97 7.56 20.36 -2.64
CA MET A 97 6.34 20.81 -3.31
C MET A 97 5.69 22.01 -2.61
N LYS A 98 5.82 22.13 -1.28
CA LYS A 98 5.42 23.32 -0.51
C LYS A 98 6.19 24.57 -0.92
N ALA A 99 7.49 24.42 -1.24
CA ALA A 99 8.32 25.52 -1.73
C ALA A 99 8.00 25.99 -3.16
N LYS A 100 7.12 25.28 -3.89
CA LYS A 100 6.73 25.62 -5.26
C LYS A 100 5.43 26.40 -5.31
N SER A 101 5.22 27.12 -6.40
CA SER A 101 3.94 27.76 -6.70
C SER A 101 2.84 26.72 -6.92
N LYS A 102 1.57 27.12 -6.72
CA LYS A 102 0.41 26.29 -7.06
C LYS A 102 0.43 25.86 -8.53
N ASP A 103 0.78 26.77 -9.43
CA ASP A 103 0.86 26.49 -10.87
C ASP A 103 1.91 25.42 -11.19
N ASP A 104 3.05 25.44 -10.51
CA ASP A 104 4.10 24.42 -10.70
C ASP A 104 3.69 23.06 -10.15
N ARG A 105 2.93 23.03 -9.04
CA ARG A 105 2.36 21.78 -8.52
C ARG A 105 1.32 21.20 -9.47
N VAL A 106 0.43 22.03 -10.01
CA VAL A 106 -0.56 21.62 -11.01
C VAL A 106 0.11 21.05 -12.27
N LYS A 107 1.14 21.71 -12.81
CA LYS A 107 1.93 21.17 -13.94
C LYS A 107 2.55 19.82 -13.61
N GLN A 108 3.03 19.64 -12.37
CA GLN A 108 3.59 18.38 -11.92
C GLN A 108 2.51 17.28 -11.81
N ILE A 109 1.31 17.59 -11.34
CA ILE A 109 0.17 16.65 -11.31
C ILE A 109 -0.11 16.14 -12.72
N ILE A 110 -0.30 17.04 -13.69
CA ILE A 110 -0.59 16.68 -15.09
C ILE A 110 0.51 15.78 -15.67
N ARG A 111 1.78 16.11 -15.42
CA ARG A 111 2.92 15.31 -15.87
C ARG A 111 2.89 13.89 -15.29
N LEU A 112 2.62 13.76 -13.99
CA LEU A 112 2.60 12.48 -13.29
C LEU A 112 1.37 11.64 -13.68
N GLU A 113 0.22 12.26 -13.92
CA GLU A 113 -0.97 11.57 -14.45
C GLU A 113 -0.72 11.01 -15.85
N GLY A 114 -0.02 11.74 -16.71
CA GLY A 114 0.40 11.24 -18.02
C GLY A 114 1.31 10.01 -17.93
N MET A 115 2.16 9.94 -16.90
CA MET A 115 3.04 8.78 -16.66
C MET A 115 2.29 7.55 -16.11
N ALA A 116 1.12 7.72 -15.51
CA ALA A 116 0.38 6.62 -14.87
C ALA A 116 -0.17 5.60 -15.87
N GLY A 117 -0.27 5.97 -17.17
CA GLY A 117 -0.69 5.08 -18.24
C GLY A 117 0.43 4.21 -18.84
N GLU A 118 1.68 4.39 -18.42
CA GLU A 118 2.83 3.64 -18.93
C GLU A 118 3.11 2.36 -18.12
N SER A 119 3.73 1.36 -18.74
CA SER A 119 4.20 0.15 -18.06
C SER A 119 5.43 0.48 -17.20
N MET A 120 5.22 0.70 -15.91
CA MET A 120 6.26 1.03 -14.94
C MET A 120 6.62 -0.16 -14.06
N LYS A 121 7.84 -0.16 -13.51
CA LYS A 121 8.18 -1.05 -12.38
C LYS A 121 7.28 -0.75 -11.19
N ALA A 122 6.96 -1.78 -10.39
CA ALA A 122 6.07 -1.69 -9.24
C ALA A 122 6.46 -0.55 -8.28
N ASP A 123 7.75 -0.44 -7.93
CA ASP A 123 8.28 0.60 -7.05
C ASP A 123 8.06 2.02 -7.58
N LEU A 124 8.24 2.21 -8.89
CA LEU A 124 8.00 3.48 -9.55
C LEU A 124 6.50 3.81 -9.61
N LYS A 125 5.66 2.81 -9.82
CA LYS A 125 4.20 2.95 -9.84
C LYS A 125 3.64 3.32 -8.46
N THR A 126 4.09 2.65 -7.40
CA THR A 126 3.72 2.99 -6.02
C THR A 126 4.16 4.40 -5.67
N TRP A 127 5.42 4.76 -5.98
CA TRP A 127 5.91 6.12 -5.74
C TRP A 127 5.15 7.18 -6.55
N LEU A 128 4.74 6.88 -7.78
CA LEU A 128 3.92 7.77 -8.58
C LEU A 128 2.59 8.09 -7.90
N ARG A 129 1.90 7.07 -7.36
CA ARG A 129 0.65 7.25 -6.62
C ARG A 129 0.82 8.07 -5.35
N GLN A 130 1.83 7.77 -4.53
CA GLN A 130 2.14 8.52 -3.31
C GLN A 130 2.39 10.01 -3.64
N ARG A 131 3.14 10.30 -4.71
CA ARG A 131 3.37 11.68 -5.16
C ARG A 131 2.10 12.39 -5.62
N LEU A 132 1.23 11.71 -6.36
CA LEU A 132 -0.06 12.26 -6.80
C LEU A 132 -0.97 12.55 -5.60
N HIS A 133 -1.03 11.64 -4.62
CA HIS A 133 -1.75 11.85 -3.36
C HIS A 133 -1.25 13.08 -2.61
N ILE A 134 0.06 13.21 -2.41
CA ILE A 134 0.68 14.36 -1.75
C ILE A 134 0.36 15.66 -2.48
N LEU A 135 0.56 15.70 -3.80
CA LEU A 135 0.32 16.92 -4.58
C LEU A 135 -1.14 17.36 -4.54
N ARG A 136 -2.09 16.43 -4.71
CA ARG A 136 -3.52 16.72 -4.63
C ARG A 136 -3.91 17.21 -3.23
N SER A 137 -3.31 16.64 -2.18
CA SER A 137 -3.55 17.05 -0.79
C SER A 137 -2.97 18.42 -0.43
N LEU A 138 -1.96 18.90 -1.15
CA LEU A 138 -1.39 20.25 -0.96
C LEU A 138 -2.22 21.35 -1.64
N ASP A 139 -3.02 21.02 -2.66
CA ASP A 139 -3.75 21.98 -3.50
C ASP A 139 -5.28 21.94 -3.34
N GLY A 140 -5.80 20.92 -2.64
CA GLY A 140 -7.21 20.77 -2.24
C GLY A 140 -7.50 21.39 -0.87
#